data_AF-A0AA88MVJ5-F1
#
_entry.id   AF-A0AA88MVJ5-F1
#
_cell.length_a   1.000
_cell.length_b   1.000
_cell.length_c   1.000
_cell.angle_alpha   90.00
_cell.angle_beta   90.00
_cell.angle_gamma   90.00
#
_symmetry.space_group_name_H-M   'P 1'
#
loop_
_entity.id
_entity.type
_entity.pdbx_description
1 polymer ?
#
loop_
_entity_poly.entity_id
_entity_poly.type
_entity_poly.pdbx_seq_one_letter_code
_entity_poly.pdbx_strand_id
1 'polypeptide(L)'
;MDGEPDNDNWNETCGYLDTDQAADSQCSYIMPFFCYSVTKRQILRMKIRSSQDLSGPAVNAAILEKINQELKDGGMNQDILVKWRVKPNGSIFHKETESKKEEL
;
A
#
# COMPACT_ATOMS: atom_id res chain seq x y z
N MET A 1 -2.78 24.49 19.50
CA MET A 1 -3.66 25.65 19.34
C MET A 1 -5.01 25.25 19.91
N ASP A 2 -5.30 25.69 21.14
CA ASP A 2 -6.56 25.37 21.80
C ASP A 2 -7.57 26.48 21.46
N GLY A 3 -8.74 26.11 20.95
CA GLY A 3 -9.80 27.06 20.57
C GLY A 3 -9.95 27.26 19.06
N GLU A 4 -8.92 26.93 18.29
CA GLU A 4 -8.91 27.03 16.83
C GLU A 4 -9.66 25.88 16.12
N PRO A 5 -10.17 26.10 14.90
CA PRO A 5 -10.32 27.39 14.22
C PRO A 5 -11.41 28.25 14.89
N ASP A 6 -11.13 29.52 15.18
CA ASP A 6 -12.05 30.40 15.92
C ASP A 6 -12.57 31.60 15.11
N ASN A 7 -12.03 31.82 13.91
CA ASN A 7 -12.31 32.94 13.02
C ASN A 7 -12.15 34.29 13.72
N ASP A 8 -10.99 34.52 14.33
CA ASP A 8 -10.72 35.72 15.11
C ASP A 8 -11.00 36.98 14.29
N ASN A 9 -11.68 37.94 14.92
CA ASN A 9 -12.11 39.20 14.31
C ASN A 9 -12.85 39.05 12.96
N TRP A 10 -13.43 37.89 12.67
CA TRP A 10 -14.13 37.58 11.41
C TRP A 10 -13.26 37.74 10.16
N ASN A 11 -11.95 37.59 10.29
CA ASN A 11 -10.99 37.83 9.20
C ASN A 11 -10.13 36.61 8.85
N GLU A 12 -10.29 35.50 9.56
CA GLU A 12 -9.53 34.28 9.35
C GLU A 12 -10.33 33.29 8.52
N THR A 13 -10.61 33.68 7.27
CA THR A 13 -11.55 32.94 6.41
C THR A 13 -10.96 31.72 5.71
N CYS A 14 -9.69 31.37 5.97
CA CYS A 14 -9.00 30.24 5.36
C CYS A 14 -8.42 29.29 6.40
N GLY A 15 -8.87 28.03 6.36
CA GLY A 15 -8.31 26.97 7.19
C GLY A 15 -6.96 26.45 6.68
N TYR A 16 -6.07 26.11 7.59
CA TYR A 16 -4.82 25.42 7.33
C TYR A 16 -4.60 24.31 8.37
N LEU A 17 -3.60 23.47 8.10
CA LEU A 17 -3.18 22.41 9.03
C LEU A 17 -1.79 22.74 9.54
N ASP A 18 -1.65 22.77 10.86
CA ASP A 18 -0.37 22.81 11.55
C ASP A 18 -0.16 21.48 12.27
N THR A 19 0.77 20.68 11.74
CA THR A 19 1.11 19.35 12.24
C THR A 19 -0.12 18.44 12.28
N ASP A 20 -0.83 18.38 13.42
CA ASP A 20 -1.97 17.49 13.65
C ASP A 20 -3.28 18.27 13.87
N GLN A 21 -3.23 19.61 13.86
CA GLN A 21 -4.32 20.49 14.26
C GLN A 21 -4.79 21.36 13.10
N ALA A 22 -6.09 21.61 13.06
CA ALA A 22 -6.68 22.58 12.16
C ALA A 22 -6.73 23.95 12.85
N ALA A 23 -6.40 24.99 12.10
CA ALA A 23 -6.54 26.38 12.51
C ALA A 23 -6.95 27.24 11.31
N ASP A 24 -7.23 28.51 11.51
CA ASP A 24 -7.58 29.44 10.45
C ASP A 24 -6.71 30.71 10.44
N SER A 25 -6.64 31.33 9.26
CA SER A 25 -5.86 32.54 9.04
C SER A 25 -6.42 33.32 7.86
N GLN A 26 -5.85 34.48 7.57
CA GLN A 26 -6.17 35.25 6.37
C GLN A 26 -5.76 34.50 5.10
N CYS A 27 -6.67 34.44 4.12
CA CYS A 27 -6.40 33.82 2.82
C CYS A 27 -5.27 34.48 2.01
N SER A 28 -4.87 35.69 2.36
CA SER A 28 -3.76 36.42 1.71
C SER A 28 -2.39 35.87 2.09
N TYR A 29 -2.28 35.09 3.17
CA TYR A 29 -1.04 34.50 3.61
C TYR A 29 -0.61 33.34 2.71
N ILE A 30 0.63 33.42 2.21
CA ILE A 30 1.24 32.37 1.42
C ILE A 30 1.74 31.29 2.38
N MET A 31 1.05 30.15 2.40
CA MET A 31 1.38 29.01 3.25
C MET A 31 2.01 27.88 2.42
N PRO A 32 2.97 27.12 2.98
CA PRO A 32 3.44 25.90 2.35
C PRO A 32 2.30 24.88 2.27
N PHE A 33 2.26 24.10 1.20
CA PHE A 33 1.39 22.93 1.10
C PHE A 33 2.18 21.67 1.45
N PHE A 34 1.54 20.71 2.12
CA PHE A 34 2.09 19.37 2.27
C PHE A 34 1.51 18.46 1.18
N CYS A 35 2.37 17.66 0.56
CA CYS A 35 1.92 16.59 -0.33
C CYS A 35 1.59 15.37 0.53
N TYR A 36 0.37 14.86 0.41
CA TYR A 36 0.01 13.58 1.01
C TYR A 36 0.04 12.49 -0.05
N SER A 37 0.94 11.51 0.12
CA SER A 37 0.97 10.29 -0.69
C SER A 37 0.42 9.13 0.13
N VAL A 38 -0.78 8.68 -0.21
CA VAL A 38 -1.35 7.47 0.40
C VAL A 38 -0.63 6.27 -0.19
N THR A 39 0.29 5.66 0.56
CA THR A 39 0.82 4.36 0.16
C THR A 39 -0.20 3.28 0.53
N LYS A 40 -1.00 2.83 -0.44
CA LYS A 40 -1.93 1.72 -0.24
C LYS A 40 -1.18 0.39 -0.31
N ARG A 41 -1.12 -0.33 0.81
CA ARG A 41 -0.57 -1.69 0.84
C ARG A 41 -1.69 -2.72 0.69
N GLN A 42 -1.61 -3.55 -0.35
CA GLN A 42 -2.50 -4.71 -0.53
C GLN A 42 -1.69 -6.01 -0.48
N ILE A 43 -2.29 -7.05 0.11
CA ILE A 43 -1.68 -8.38 0.19
C ILE A 43 -2.56 -9.34 -0.59
N LEU A 44 -2.03 -9.83 -1.71
CA LEU A 44 -2.66 -10.87 -2.49
C LEU A 44 -2.21 -12.25 -1.99
N ARG A 45 -3.15 -13.15 -1.73
CA ARG A 45 -2.86 -14.57 -1.47
C ARG A 45 -3.25 -15.36 -2.72
N MET A 46 -2.30 -16.12 -3.26
CA MET A 46 -2.49 -16.91 -4.48
C MET A 46 -2.21 -18.38 -4.20
N LYS A 47 -2.99 -19.26 -4.84
CA LYS A 47 -2.65 -20.68 -4.98
C LYS A 47 -2.24 -20.92 -6.42
N ILE A 48 -1.08 -21.54 -6.62
CA ILE A 48 -0.54 -21.84 -7.94
C ILE A 48 -0.47 -23.36 -8.07
N ARG A 49 -1.05 -23.89 -9.15
CA ARG A 49 -0.90 -25.29 -9.54
C ARG A 49 0.15 -25.37 -10.64
N SER A 50 1.19 -26.16 -10.41
CA SER A 50 2.28 -26.39 -11.35
C SER A 50 2.78 -27.81 -11.20
N SER A 51 3.19 -28.44 -12.31
CA SER A 51 3.94 -29.69 -12.29
C SER A 51 5.44 -29.48 -12.02
N GLN A 52 5.92 -28.24 -12.16
CA GLN A 52 7.32 -27.85 -11.96
C GLN A 52 7.55 -27.30 -10.56
N ASP A 53 8.77 -27.43 -10.05
CA ASP A 53 9.16 -26.78 -8.80
C ASP A 53 9.26 -25.25 -9.01
N LEU A 54 8.51 -24.52 -8.19
CA LEU A 54 8.44 -23.06 -8.22
C LEU A 54 9.42 -22.40 -7.24
N SER A 55 10.24 -23.17 -6.53
CA SER A 55 11.19 -22.64 -5.54
C SER A 55 12.35 -21.85 -6.17
N GLY A 56 12.60 -22.04 -7.47
CA GLY A 56 13.72 -21.45 -8.20
C GLY A 56 13.69 -19.92 -8.26
N PRO A 57 14.83 -19.22 -8.04
CA PRO A 57 14.91 -17.76 -8.09
C PRO A 57 14.43 -17.17 -9.41
N ALA A 58 14.78 -17.80 -10.54
CA ALA A 58 14.36 -17.38 -11.87
C ALA A 58 12.83 -17.51 -12.06
N VAL A 59 12.23 -18.57 -11.53
CA VAL A 59 10.78 -18.79 -11.60
C VAL A 59 10.04 -17.73 -10.77
N ASN A 60 10.54 -17.45 -9.56
CA ASN A 60 9.98 -16.41 -8.69
C ASN A 60 10.01 -15.03 -9.35
N ALA A 61 11.10 -14.70 -10.06
CA ALA A 61 11.24 -13.44 -10.78
C ALA A 61 10.25 -13.35 -11.95
N ALA A 62 10.14 -14.41 -12.75
CA ALA A 62 9.23 -14.46 -13.90
C ALA A 62 7.75 -14.35 -13.48
N ILE A 63 7.35 -15.01 -12.39
CA ILE A 63 5.98 -14.90 -11.85
C ILE A 63 5.72 -13.46 -11.37
N LEU A 64 6.67 -12.86 -10.65
CA LEU A 64 6.53 -11.49 -10.14
C LEU A 64 6.41 -10.47 -11.29
N GLU A 65 7.19 -10.64 -12.35
CA GLU A 65 7.12 -9.83 -13.56
C GLU A 65 5.76 -9.96 -14.24
N LYS A 66 5.26 -11.19 -14.39
CA LYS A 66 3.93 -11.44 -14.98
C LYS A 66 2.82 -10.78 -14.16
N ILE A 67 2.85 -10.88 -12.83
CA ILE A 67 1.89 -10.19 -11.95
C ILE A 67 1.96 -8.67 -12.16
N ASN A 68 3.17 -8.12 -12.26
CA ASN A 68 3.36 -6.69 -12.47
C ASN A 68 2.78 -6.21 -13.81
N GLN A 69 2.95 -7.01 -14.88
CA GLN A 69 2.35 -6.74 -16.19
C GLN A 69 0.82 -6.74 -16.12
N GLU A 70 0.20 -7.78 -15.55
CA GLU A 70 -1.26 -7.88 -15.44
C GLU A 70 -1.87 -6.71 -14.64
N LEU A 71 -1.18 -6.23 -13.60
CA LEU A 71 -1.64 -5.06 -12.83
C LEU A 71 -1.60 -3.78 -13.67
N LYS A 72 -0.56 -3.60 -14.49
CA LYS A 72 -0.44 -2.45 -15.41
C LYS A 72 -1.51 -2.51 -16.50
N ASP A 73 -1.69 -3.67 -17.12
CA ASP A 73 -2.72 -3.90 -18.14
C ASP A 73 -4.13 -3.68 -17.56
N GLY A 74 -4.33 -3.96 -16.27
CA GLY A 74 -5.54 -3.67 -15.51
C GLY A 74 -5.73 -2.20 -15.09
N GLY A 75 -4.85 -1.29 -15.51
CA GLY A 75 -4.97 0.15 -15.29
C GLY A 75 -4.21 0.70 -14.06
N MET A 76 -3.43 -0.11 -13.34
CA MET A 76 -2.50 0.39 -12.32
C MET A 76 -1.21 0.92 -12.97
N ASN A 77 -1.33 2.05 -13.67
CA ASN A 77 -0.22 2.69 -14.40
C ASN A 77 0.71 3.55 -13.51
N GLN A 78 0.41 3.66 -12.20
CA GLN A 78 1.28 4.34 -11.23
C GLN A 78 2.47 3.44 -10.83
N ASP A 79 3.47 4.01 -10.17
CA ASP A 79 4.63 3.29 -9.64
C ASP A 79 4.21 2.24 -8.59
N ILE A 80 3.92 1.03 -9.08
CA ILE A 80 3.55 -0.12 -8.25
C ILE A 80 4.78 -0.93 -7.86
N LEU A 81 4.97 -1.12 -6.55
CA LEU A 81 6.04 -1.94 -6.00
C LEU A 81 5.51 -3.31 -5.59
N VAL A 82 5.67 -4.30 -6.47
CA VAL A 82 5.30 -5.69 -6.19
C VAL A 82 6.50 -6.43 -5.56
N LYS A 83 6.29 -7.06 -4.40
CA LYS A 83 7.32 -7.85 -3.70
C LYS A 83 6.73 -9.13 -3.14
N TRP A 84 7.54 -10.17 -3.10
CA TRP A 84 7.21 -11.40 -2.39
C TRP A 84 7.15 -11.17 -0.88
N ARG A 85 6.18 -11.81 -0.23
CA ARG A 85 6.19 -11.95 1.23
C ARG A 85 7.02 -13.17 1.59
N VAL A 86 8.28 -12.94 1.92
CA VAL A 86 9.22 -13.98 2.37
C VAL A 86 8.88 -14.36 3.82
N LYS A 87 8.80 -15.65 4.11
CA LYS A 87 8.59 -16.18 5.46
C LYS A 87 9.89 -16.17 6.27
N PRO A 88 9.84 -16.36 7.61
CA PRO A 88 11.04 -16.43 8.44
C PRO A 88 12.06 -17.50 8.01
N ASN A 89 11.59 -18.59 7.40
CA ASN A 89 12.43 -19.67 6.86
C ASN A 89 12.99 -19.38 5.45
N GLY A 90 12.80 -18.17 4.92
CA GLY A 90 13.24 -17.78 3.58
C GLY A 90 12.34 -18.26 2.44
N SER A 91 11.29 -19.05 2.71
CA SER A 91 10.42 -19.58 1.66
C SER A 91 9.34 -18.57 1.24
N ILE A 92 9.04 -18.53 -0.06
CA ILE A 92 7.94 -17.73 -0.63
C ILE A 92 6.70 -18.61 -0.76
N PHE A 93 6.85 -19.75 -1.43
CA PHE A 93 5.79 -20.73 -1.61
C PHE A 93 5.79 -21.77 -0.50
N HIS A 94 4.61 -22.35 -0.27
CA HIS A 94 4.41 -23.56 0.52
C HIS A 94 3.64 -24.54 -0.33
N LYS A 95 4.18 -25.75 -0.49
CA LYS A 95 3.47 -26.84 -1.12
C LYS A 95 2.36 -27.28 -0.18
N GLU A 96 1.10 -27.19 -0.61
CA GLU A 96 0.00 -27.79 0.13
C GLU A 96 0.24 -29.30 0.18
N THR A 97 0.48 -29.82 1.38
CA THR A 97 0.44 -31.26 1.63
C THR A 97 -1.01 -31.65 1.86
N GLU A 98 -1.46 -32.75 1.27
CA GLU A 98 -2.73 -33.37 1.67
C GLU A 98 -2.59 -33.75 3.15
N SER A 99 -3.22 -32.96 4.03
CA SER A 99 -3.51 -33.41 5.39
C SER A 99 -4.38 -34.65 5.26
N LYS A 100 -3.88 -35.80 5.73
CA LYS A 100 -4.72 -36.98 5.98
C LYS A 100 -5.96 -36.47 6.71
N LYS A 101 -7.15 -36.67 6.13
CA LYS A 101 -8.38 -36.58 6.90
C LYS A 101 -8.21 -37.61 8.02
N GLU A 102 -8.04 -37.16 9.26
CA GLU A 102 -8.32 -38.02 10.40
C GLU A 102 -9.82 -38.25 10.34
N GLU A 103 -10.19 -39.42 9.80
CA GLU A 103 -11.53 -39.97 9.92
C GLU A 103 -11.74 -40.27 11.40
N LEU A 104 -12.73 -39.60 11.99
CA LEU A 104 -13.29 -39.91 13.31
C LEU A 104 -14.58 -40.69 13.11
#